data_AF-A0A1R4JMS6-F1
#
_entry.id   AF-A0A1R4JMS6-F1
#
_cell.length_a   1.000
_cell.length_b   1.000
_cell.length_c   1.000
_cell.angle_alpha   90.00
_cell.angle_beta   90.00
_cell.angle_gamma   90.00
#
_symmetry.space_group_name_H-M   'P 1'
#
loop_
_entity.id
_entity.type
_entity.pdbx_description
1 polymer ?
#
loop_
_entity_poly.entity_id
_entity_poly.type
_entity_poly.pdbx_seq_one_letter_code
_entity_poly.pdbx_strand_id
1 'polypeptide(L)'
;MSHAEDHDACTEALGHVQVFLHGELTECDADLVRHHLDACEKCLENYDIEQTIATLIKRCNPPQAASTQLRMRIISMSLTLHER
;
A
#
# COMPACT_ATOMS: atom_id res chain seq x y z
N MET A 1 8.17 24.64 21.03
CA MET A 1 7.35 23.47 21.40
C MET A 1 7.22 22.61 20.15
N SER A 2 8.25 21.87 19.76
CA SER A 2 8.37 21.38 18.37
C SER A 2 8.88 19.94 18.22
N HIS A 3 9.02 19.19 19.32
CA HIS A 3 9.51 17.81 19.29
C HIS A 3 8.45 16.75 19.63
N ALA A 4 7.39 17.12 20.34
CA ALA A 4 6.34 16.18 20.74
C ALA A 4 5.32 15.95 19.63
N GLU A 5 4.94 17.01 18.91
CA GLU A 5 3.99 16.96 17.79
C GLU A 5 4.56 16.19 16.61
N ASP A 6 5.86 16.34 16.35
CA ASP A 6 6.56 15.61 15.29
C ASP A 6 6.64 14.10 15.58
N HIS A 7 6.75 13.72 16.86
CA HIS A 7 6.76 12.31 17.26
C HIS A 7 5.38 11.64 17.07
N ASP A 8 4.29 12.35 17.37
CA ASP A 8 2.94 11.83 17.20
C ASP A 8 2.63 11.63 15.70
N ALA A 9 2.98 12.60 14.87
CA ALA A 9 2.85 12.51 13.41
C ALA A 9 3.70 11.37 12.82
N CYS A 10 4.93 11.16 13.31
CA CYS A 10 5.73 10.00 12.92
C CYS A 10 5.06 8.67 13.29
N THR A 11 4.45 8.59 14.48
CA THR A 11 3.79 7.37 14.96
C THR A 11 2.56 7.06 14.11
N GLU A 12 1.78 8.08 13.74
CA GLU A 12 0.64 7.94 12.84
C GLU A 12 1.06 7.50 11.43
N ALA A 13 2.05 8.16 10.84
CA ALA A 13 2.55 7.82 9.50
C ALA A 13 3.09 6.38 9.44
N LEU A 14 3.85 5.96 10.46
CA LEU A 14 4.36 4.59 10.56
C LEU A 14 3.25 3.57 10.84
N GLY A 15 2.22 3.94 11.61
CA GLY A 15 1.04 3.11 11.82
C GLY A 15 0.26 2.84 10.54
N HIS A 16 0.24 3.80 9.62
CA HIS A 16 -0.43 3.69 8.32
C HIS A 16 0.46 3.15 7.19
N VAL A 17 1.76 2.94 7.41
CA VAL A 17 2.73 2.61 6.35
C VAL A 17 2.38 1.34 5.58
N GLN A 18 1.86 0.31 6.27
CA GLN A 18 1.47 -0.95 5.64
C GLN A 18 0.24 -0.77 4.75
N VAL A 19 -0.80 -0.13 5.27
CA VAL A 19 -2.06 0.14 4.55
C VAL A 19 -1.77 1.05 3.35
N PHE A 20 -0.84 2.00 3.50
CA PHE A 20 -0.33 2.82 2.42
C PHE A 20 0.38 2.00 1.33
N LEU A 21 1.31 1.10 1.70
CA LEU A 21 2.02 0.21 0.76
C LEU A 21 1.08 -0.72 -0.03
N HIS A 22 -0.05 -1.08 0.56
CA HIS A 22 -1.08 -1.90 -0.07
C HIS A 22 -2.10 -1.09 -0.88
N GLY A 23 -2.05 0.24 -0.83
CA GLY A 23 -3.00 1.12 -1.53
C GLY A 23 -4.41 1.06 -0.93
N GLU A 24 -4.52 0.74 0.35
CA GLU A 24 -5.79 0.56 1.08
C GLU A 24 -6.24 1.83 1.81
N LEU A 25 -5.44 2.90 1.75
CA LEU A 25 -5.81 4.21 2.30
C LEU A 25 -6.69 5.01 1.33
N THR A 26 -7.47 5.93 1.89
CA THR A 26 -8.14 6.96 1.07
C THR A 26 -7.09 7.88 0.44
N GLU A 27 -7.42 8.57 -0.66
CA GLU A 27 -6.48 9.50 -1.29
C GLU A 27 -6.02 10.59 -0.33
N CYS A 28 -6.93 11.11 0.50
CA CYS A 28 -6.62 12.12 1.51
C CYS A 28 -5.59 11.59 2.54
N ASP A 29 -5.78 10.38 3.07
CA ASP A 29 -4.86 9.80 4.06
C ASP A 29 -3.52 9.44 3.42
N ALA A 30 -3.54 8.96 2.17
CA ALA A 30 -2.34 8.68 1.41
C ALA A 30 -1.53 9.95 1.12
N ASP A 31 -2.19 11.09 0.89
CA ASP A 31 -1.54 12.40 0.73
C ASP A 31 -0.83 12.84 2.02
N LEU A 32 -1.46 12.65 3.18
CA LEU A 32 -0.88 12.98 4.49
C LEU A 32 0.38 12.16 4.78
N VAL A 33 0.32 10.84 4.55
CA VAL A 33 1.48 9.96 4.71
C VAL A 33 2.59 10.36 3.73
N ARG A 34 2.27 10.65 2.46
CA ARG A 34 3.27 11.11 1.48
C ARG A 34 3.93 12.42 1.89
N HIS A 35 3.16 13.39 2.37
CA HIS A 35 3.71 14.65 2.85
C HIS A 35 4.64 14.45 4.05
N HIS A 36 4.28 13.57 4.97
CA HIS A 36 5.14 13.26 6.13
C HIS A 36 6.43 12.55 5.72
N LEU A 37 6.36 11.57 4.81
CA LEU A 37 7.55 10.86 4.31
C LEU A 37 8.52 11.80 3.56
N ASP A 38 8.00 12.79 2.84
CA ASP A 38 8.82 13.82 2.17
C ASP A 38 9.50 14.78 3.17
N ALA A 39 8.86 15.03 4.31
CA ALA A 39 9.37 15.93 5.34
C ALA A 39 10.27 15.24 6.39
N CYS A 40 10.19 13.91 6.54
CA CYS A 40 10.85 13.15 7.62
C CYS A 40 11.68 11.99 7.09
N GLU A 41 13.00 12.19 7.03
CA GLU A 41 14.00 11.19 6.58
C GLU A 41 13.91 9.88 7.35
N LYS A 42 13.72 9.94 8.68
CA LYS A 42 13.61 8.74 9.52
C LYS A 42 12.40 7.88 9.13
N CYS A 43 11.26 8.50 8.83
CA CYS A 43 10.07 7.77 8.42
C CYS A 43 10.22 7.22 7.01
N LEU A 44 10.91 7.95 6.13
CA LEU A 44 11.27 7.47 4.79
C LEU A 44 12.16 6.22 4.84
N GLU A 45 13.19 6.20 5.69
CA GLU A 45 14.04 5.01 5.89
C GLU A 45 13.22 3.80 6.33
N ASN A 46 12.28 3.98 7.27
CA ASN A 46 11.42 2.89 7.71
C ASN A 46 10.47 2.41 6.61
N TYR A 47 9.91 3.33 5.83
CA TYR A 47 9.09 3.01 4.67
C TYR A 47 9.87 2.16 3.65
N ASP A 48 11.11 2.53 3.34
CA ASP A 48 11.96 1.80 2.40
C ASP A 48 12.29 0.38 2.88
N ILE A 49 12.49 0.21 4.19
CA ILE A 49 12.66 -1.11 4.81
C ILE A 49 11.40 -1.96 4.61
N GLU A 50 10.23 -1.43 4.92
CA GLU A 50 8.96 -2.15 4.77
C GLU A 50 8.66 -2.49 3.29
N GLN A 51 8.94 -1.57 2.37
CA GLN A 51 8.81 -1.81 0.93
C GLN A 51 9.76 -2.92 0.46
N THR A 52 10.98 -2.96 0.99
CA THR A 52 11.96 -4.01 0.71
C THR A 52 11.45 -5.37 1.21
N ILE A 53 10.93 -5.42 2.43
CA ILE A 53 10.33 -6.63 3.01
C ILE A 53 9.15 -7.11 2.15
N ALA A 54 8.22 -6.22 1.79
CA ALA A 54 7.08 -6.55 0.93
C ALA A 54 7.52 -7.12 -0.43
N THR A 55 8.59 -6.58 -1.00
CA THR A 55 9.18 -7.06 -2.25
C THR A 55 9.79 -8.46 -2.09
N LEU A 56 10.51 -8.72 -1.00
CA LEU A 56 11.08 -10.03 -0.69
C LEU A 56 9.98 -11.08 -0.48
N ILE A 57 8.90 -10.74 0.23
CA ILE A 57 7.75 -11.64 0.43
C ILE A 57 7.13 -12.02 -0.92
N LYS A 58 6.87 -11.05 -1.80
CA LYS A 58 6.32 -11.31 -3.14
C LYS A 58 7.23 -12.22 -3.98
N ARG A 59 8.55 -12.09 -3.84
CA ARG A 59 9.52 -12.94 -4.53
C ARG A 59 9.51 -14.39 -3.99
N CYS A 60 9.43 -14.56 -2.67
CA CYS A 60 9.42 -15.87 -2.03
C CYS A 60 8.08 -16.59 -2.17
N ASN A 61 6.98 -15.86 -2.34
CA ASN A 61 5.63 -16.39 -2.53
C ASN A 61 5.02 -15.88 -3.84
N PRO A 62 5.46 -16.40 -4.99
CA PRO A 62 4.94 -15.96 -6.28
C PRO A 62 3.43 -16.23 -6.36
N PRO A 63 2.63 -15.29 -6.88
CA PRO A 63 1.19 -15.46 -7.00
C PRO A 63 0.88 -16.68 -7.88
N GLN A 64 0.06 -17.58 -7.35
CA GLN A 64 -0.39 -18.73 -8.11
C GLN A 64 -1.31 -18.27 -9.25
N ALA A 65 -1.03 -18.71 -10.47
CA ALA A 65 -1.88 -18.40 -11.61
C ALA A 65 -3.29 -18.95 -11.38
N ALA A 66 -4.30 -18.09 -11.57
CA ALA A 66 -5.69 -18.52 -11.54
C ALA A 66 -5.95 -19.56 -12.65
N SER A 67 -6.74 -20.58 -12.33
CA SER A 67 -7.12 -21.60 -13.30
C SER A 67 -7.76 -20.96 -14.54
N THR A 68 -7.50 -21.53 -15.72
CA THR A 68 -8.06 -21.02 -16.99
C THR A 68 -9.58 -20.93 -16.92
N GLN A 69 -10.23 -21.89 -16.25
CA GLN A 69 -11.68 -21.89 -16.06
C GLN A 69 -12.18 -20.66 -15.26
N LEU A 70 -11.49 -20.29 -14.18
CA LEU A 70 -11.86 -19.11 -13.39
C LEU A 70 -11.67 -17.83 -14.21
N ARG A 71 -10.54 -17.71 -14.94
CA ARG A 71 -10.28 -16.57 -15.83
C ARG A 71 -11.37 -16.41 -16.90
N MET A 72 -11.75 -17.50 -17.55
CA MET A 72 -12.81 -17.49 -18.56
C MET A 72 -14.17 -17.07 -18.00
N ARG A 73 -14.51 -17.54 -16.78
CA ARG A 73 -15.74 -17.13 -16.09
C ARG A 73 -15.76 -15.64 -15.79
N ILE A 74 -14.67 -15.08 -15.24
CA ILE A 74 -14.57 -13.66 -14.93
C ILE A 74 -14.71 -12.81 -16.20
N ILE A 75 -14.02 -13.18 -17.29
CA ILE A 75 -14.12 -12.46 -18.57
C ILE A 75 -15.55 -12.47 -19.11
N SER A 76 -16.23 -13.62 -19.05
CA SER A 76 -17.63 -13.71 -19.49
C SER A 76 -18.57 -12.83 -18.63
N MET A 77 -18.32 -12.73 -17.33
CA MET A 77 -19.09 -11.87 -16.42
C MET A 77 -18.79 -10.37 -16.63
N SER A 78 -17.53 -10.00 -16.85
CA SER A 78 -17.15 -8.59 -17.06
C SER A 78 -17.72 -8.03 -18.36
N LEU A 79 -17.80 -8.85 -19.42
CA LEU A 79 -18.42 -8.45 -20.68
C LEU A 79 -19.93 -8.24 -20.54
N THR A 80 -20.62 -9.15 -19.85
CA THR A 80 -22.07 -9.06 -19.64
C THR A 80 -22.51 -7.90 -18.75
N LEU A 81 -21.61 -7.38 -17.90
CA LEU A 81 -21.86 -6.18 -17.09
C LEU A 81 -21.58 -4.87 -17.86
N HIS A 82 -20.74 -4.89 -18.89
CA HIS A 82 -20.42 -3.71 -19.69
C HIS A 82 -21.44 -3.44 -20.82
N GLU A 83 -22.27 -4.44 -21.15
CA GLU A 83 -23.33 -4.38 -22.16
C GLU A 83 -24.71 -4.01 -21.59
N ARG A 84 -24.78 -3.60 -20.32
CA ARG A 84 -25.97 -3.03 -19.67
C ARG A 84 -25.71 -1.59 -19.25
#